data_AF-A0A4P5XGU7-F1
#
_entry.id   AF-A0A4P5XGU7-F1
#
_cell.length_a   1.000
_cell.length_b   1.000
_cell.length_c   1.000
_cell.angle_alpha   90.00
_cell.angle_beta   90.00
_cell.angle_gamma   90.00
#
_symmetry.space_group_name_H-M   'P 1'
#
loop_
_entity.id
_entity.type
_entity.pdbx_description
1 polymer ?
#
loop_
_entity_poly.entity_id
_entity_poly.type
_entity_poly.pdbx_seq_one_letter_code
_entity_poly.pdbx_strand_id
1 'polypeptide(L)'
;MGQEVWPTPHVVLRAGGGALLKRMLLIDPPSMHDRHWAIELALRCEGLVVIADASGMDMGCSRRMQLAAEHGLSLGLFARPAGEALAMSVAATRWLVKPVATSGNAPRWQVTLVRCKGMQSAETLAGGVMRGMVRDDRSLLVEVNDAGCVVAVHADICKRCDSIAAAS
;
A
#
# COMPACT_ATOMS: atom_id res chain seq x y z
N MET A 1 -8.47 0.93 -9.79
CA MET A 1 -8.72 0.90 -11.24
C MET A 1 -8.43 -0.49 -11.74
N GLY A 2 -9.40 -1.09 -12.45
CA GLY A 2 -9.41 -2.52 -12.75
C GLY A 2 -10.04 -3.34 -11.62
N GLN A 3 -10.90 -4.30 -11.97
CA GLN A 3 -11.71 -5.05 -11.01
C GLN A 3 -10.88 -5.89 -10.03
N GLU A 4 -9.70 -6.35 -10.44
CA GLU A 4 -8.76 -7.14 -9.62
C GLU A 4 -8.30 -6.44 -8.33
N VAL A 5 -8.41 -5.11 -8.26
CA VAL A 5 -8.00 -4.32 -7.09
C VAL A 5 -9.14 -3.56 -6.44
N TRP A 6 -10.38 -3.84 -6.86
CA TRP A 6 -11.53 -3.19 -6.24
C TRP A 6 -11.70 -3.69 -4.81
N PRO A 7 -11.84 -2.77 -3.85
CA PRO A 7 -12.06 -3.19 -2.48
C PRO A 7 -13.46 -3.78 -2.37
N THR A 8 -13.59 -4.86 -1.61
CA THR A 8 -14.91 -5.44 -1.38
C THR A 8 -15.77 -4.45 -0.60
N PRO A 9 -17.01 -4.13 -1.05
CA PRO A 9 -17.81 -3.06 -0.45
C PRO A 9 -18.00 -3.19 1.07
N HIS A 10 -18.12 -4.41 1.58
CA HIS A 10 -18.28 -4.66 3.02
C HIS A 10 -17.04 -4.26 3.84
N VAL A 11 -15.83 -4.38 3.28
CA VAL A 11 -14.58 -3.98 3.95
C VAL A 11 -14.52 -2.46 4.07
N VAL A 12 -14.87 -1.75 2.99
CA VAL A 12 -14.89 -0.27 2.96
C VAL A 12 -15.92 0.28 3.95
N LEU A 13 -17.11 -0.32 3.97
CA LEU A 13 -18.17 0.06 4.91
C LEU A 13 -17.75 -0.15 6.37
N ARG A 14 -17.04 -1.24 6.67
CA ARG A 14 -16.54 -1.50 8.03
C ARG A 14 -15.47 -0.49 8.46
N ALA A 15 -14.53 -0.17 7.56
CA ALA A 15 -13.38 0.66 7.89
C ALA A 15 -13.70 2.17 7.99
N GLY A 16 -14.64 2.67 7.18
CA GLY A 16 -14.91 4.11 7.09
C GLY A 16 -16.37 4.48 6.83
N GLY A 17 -17.28 3.51 6.88
CA GLY A 17 -18.71 3.71 6.64
C GLY A 17 -19.02 4.26 5.25
N GLY A 18 -20.24 4.79 5.09
CA GLY A 18 -20.69 5.40 3.84
C GLY A 18 -19.95 6.70 3.46
N ALA A 19 -19.24 7.33 4.39
CA ALA A 19 -18.48 8.55 4.11
C ALA A 19 -17.26 8.28 3.22
N LEU A 20 -16.59 7.15 3.42
CA LEU A 20 -15.47 6.74 2.57
C LEU A 20 -15.95 6.43 1.15
N LEU A 21 -17.08 5.70 0.99
CA LEU A 21 -17.66 5.38 -0.32
C LEU A 21 -17.98 6.63 -1.15
N LYS A 22 -18.50 7.69 -0.53
CA LYS A 22 -18.81 8.97 -1.22
C LYS A 22 -17.57 9.68 -1.79
N ARG A 23 -16.36 9.30 -1.36
CA ARG A 23 -15.09 9.88 -1.79
C ARG A 23 -14.31 8.95 -2.73
N MET A 24 -14.90 7.84 -3.15
CA MET A 24 -14.25 6.85 -4.01
C MET A 24 -14.77 6.95 -5.44
N LEU A 25 -13.85 6.91 -6.39
CA LEU A 25 -14.16 6.75 -7.81
C LEU A 25 -13.66 5.38 -8.27
N LEU A 26 -14.59 4.48 -8.58
CA LEU A 26 -14.28 3.16 -9.12
C LEU A 26 -14.32 3.23 -10.64
N ILE A 27 -13.18 2.97 -11.27
CA ILE A 27 -13.02 2.98 -12.73
C ILE A 27 -12.71 1.57 -13.20
N ASP A 28 -13.42 1.14 -14.24
CA ASP A 28 -13.26 -0.14 -14.94
C ASP A 28 -12.85 0.06 -16.41
N PRO A 29 -11.56 0.29 -16.70
CA PRO A 29 -11.08 0.46 -18.05
C PRO A 29 -11.14 -0.88 -18.82
N PRO A 30 -11.62 -0.90 -20.07
CA PRO A 30 -11.88 -2.15 -20.80
C PRO A 30 -10.61 -2.83 -21.32
N SER A 31 -9.46 -2.15 -21.32
CA SER A 31 -8.19 -2.69 -21.78
C SER A 31 -7.04 -2.27 -20.87
N MET A 32 -5.90 -2.98 -20.99
CA MET A 32 -4.66 -2.62 -20.31
C MET A 32 -4.18 -1.21 -20.71
N HIS A 33 -4.35 -0.82 -21.98
CA HIS A 33 -3.97 0.51 -22.46
C HIS A 33 -4.83 1.59 -21.81
N ASP A 34 -6.15 1.42 -21.82
CA ASP A 34 -7.09 2.35 -21.21
C ASP A 34 -6.88 2.44 -19.70
N ARG A 35 -6.48 1.33 -19.08
CA ARG A 35 -6.11 1.30 -17.66
C ARG A 35 -4.88 2.15 -17.37
N HIS A 36 -3.81 1.99 -18.14
CA HIS A 36 -2.61 2.82 -17.97
C HIS A 36 -2.92 4.31 -18.21
N TRP A 37 -3.74 4.61 -19.22
CA TRP A 37 -4.16 5.98 -19.51
C TRP A 37 -5.02 6.57 -18.38
N ALA A 38 -6.02 5.84 -17.88
CA ALA A 38 -6.87 6.27 -16.78
C ALA A 38 -6.06 6.52 -15.49
N ILE A 39 -5.10 5.65 -15.20
CA ILE A 39 -4.18 5.83 -14.06
C ILE A 39 -3.38 7.11 -14.25
N GLU A 40 -2.79 7.33 -15.43
CA GLU A 40 -1.98 8.51 -15.70
C GLU A 40 -2.79 9.80 -15.53
N LEU A 41 -4.02 9.84 -16.06
CA LEU A 41 -4.90 11.00 -15.91
C LEU A 41 -5.25 11.28 -14.45
N ALA A 42 -5.63 10.24 -13.69
CA ALA A 42 -5.97 10.43 -12.28
C ALA A 42 -4.77 10.88 -11.45
N LEU A 43 -3.57 10.39 -11.76
CA LEU A 43 -2.35 10.83 -11.06
C LEU A 43 -2.01 12.30 -11.34
N ARG A 44 -2.40 12.85 -12.50
CA ARG A 44 -2.19 14.27 -12.80
C ARG A 44 -3.14 15.19 -12.05
N CYS A 45 -4.23 14.66 -11.49
CA CYS A 45 -5.16 15.42 -10.67
C CYS A 45 -4.64 15.57 -9.24
N GLU A 46 -4.77 16.78 -8.70
CA GLU A 46 -4.37 17.09 -7.33
C GLU A 46 -5.28 16.44 -6.29
N GLY A 47 -4.67 16.00 -5.18
CA GLY A 47 -5.41 15.50 -4.01
C GLY A 47 -5.97 14.09 -4.14
N LEU A 48 -5.62 13.34 -5.18
CA LEU A 48 -6.06 11.96 -5.35
C LEU A 48 -5.03 10.95 -4.81
N VAL A 49 -5.57 9.86 -4.27
CA VAL A 49 -4.81 8.61 -4.04
C VAL A 49 -5.32 7.59 -5.05
N VAL A 50 -4.44 7.11 -5.91
CA VAL A 50 -4.78 6.19 -7.00
C VAL A 50 -4.37 4.78 -6.61
N ILE A 51 -5.36 3.88 -6.48
CA ILE A 51 -5.13 2.44 -6.29
C ILE A 51 -5.44 1.74 -7.60
N ALA A 52 -4.49 0.98 -8.16
CA ALA A 52 -4.67 0.36 -9.46
C ALA A 52 -3.97 -1.00 -9.62
N ASP A 53 -4.53 -1.83 -10.50
CA ASP A 53 -3.86 -3.02 -11.02
C ASP A 53 -2.73 -2.60 -11.98
N ALA A 54 -1.53 -3.03 -11.66
CA ALA A 54 -0.31 -2.80 -12.43
C ALA A 54 0.25 -4.07 -13.08
N SER A 55 -0.60 -5.09 -13.28
CA SER A 55 -0.29 -6.22 -14.15
C SER A 55 0.17 -5.75 -15.54
N GLY A 56 1.25 -6.35 -16.04
CA GLY A 56 1.85 -6.02 -17.33
C GLY A 56 2.56 -4.66 -17.39
N MET A 57 2.74 -3.95 -16.27
CA MET A 57 3.35 -2.63 -16.27
C MET A 57 4.88 -2.70 -16.42
N ASP A 58 5.40 -2.25 -17.55
CA ASP A 58 6.84 -2.19 -17.77
C ASP A 58 7.50 -0.97 -17.08
N MET A 59 8.83 -0.90 -17.20
CA MET A 59 9.63 0.18 -16.62
C MET A 59 9.24 1.55 -17.20
N GLY A 60 9.00 1.64 -18.50
CA GLY A 60 8.63 2.88 -19.18
C GLY A 60 7.26 3.41 -18.72
N CYS A 61 6.28 2.53 -18.61
CA CYS A 61 4.96 2.85 -18.09
C CYS A 61 5.03 3.28 -16.63
N SER A 62 5.80 2.57 -15.79
CA SER A 62 5.97 2.97 -14.40
C SER A 62 6.60 4.37 -14.27
N ARG A 63 7.55 4.71 -15.16
CA ARG A 63 8.16 6.06 -15.21
C ARG A 63 7.15 7.14 -15.59
N ARG A 64 6.29 6.89 -16.59
CA ARG A 64 5.21 7.81 -16.94
C ARG A 64 4.28 8.07 -15.75
N MET A 65 3.92 7.01 -15.02
CA MET A 65 3.07 7.15 -13.82
C MET A 65 3.75 7.95 -12.71
N GLN A 66 5.05 7.75 -12.47
CA GLN A 66 5.78 8.57 -11.51
C GLN A 66 5.76 10.06 -11.89
N LEU A 67 6.01 10.38 -13.16
CA LEU A 67 5.97 11.77 -13.63
C LEU A 67 4.57 12.39 -13.53
N ALA A 68 3.54 11.60 -13.82
CA ALA A 68 2.15 12.02 -13.63
C ALA A 68 1.84 12.29 -12.15
N ALA A 69 2.29 11.42 -11.25
CA ALA A 69 2.12 11.56 -9.81
C ALA A 69 2.85 12.80 -9.26
N GLU A 70 4.07 13.05 -9.73
CA GLU A 70 4.84 14.25 -9.39
C GLU A 70 4.15 15.53 -9.88
N HIS A 71 3.57 15.51 -11.08
CA HIS A 71 2.81 16.62 -11.63
C HIS A 71 1.55 16.93 -10.82
N GLY A 72 0.77 15.90 -10.47
CA GLY A 72 -0.46 16.06 -9.70
C GLY A 72 -0.28 16.07 -8.19
N LEU A 73 0.96 15.99 -7.67
CA LEU A 73 1.22 15.84 -6.23
C LEU A 73 0.40 14.69 -5.59
N SER A 74 0.21 13.61 -6.34
CA SER A 74 -0.68 12.50 -6.00
C SER A 74 0.10 11.26 -5.55
N LEU A 75 -0.60 10.33 -4.89
CA LEU A 75 -0.02 9.06 -4.45
C LEU A 75 -0.56 7.90 -5.29
N GLY A 76 0.33 7.15 -5.93
CA GLY A 76 0.01 5.91 -6.64
C GLY A 76 0.35 4.66 -5.81
N LEU A 77 -0.64 3.82 -5.55
CA LEU A 77 -0.48 2.48 -4.97
C LEU A 77 -0.85 1.43 -6.01
N PHE A 78 0.14 0.64 -6.42
CA PHE A 78 0.02 -0.28 -7.54
C PHE A 78 0.13 -1.73 -7.06
N ALA A 79 -0.95 -2.49 -7.22
CA ALA A 79 -0.92 -3.92 -6.97
C ALA A 79 -0.31 -4.63 -8.18
N ARG A 80 0.61 -5.55 -7.94
CA ARG A 80 1.19 -6.41 -8.99
C ARG A 80 1.02 -7.87 -8.64
N PRO A 81 0.76 -8.73 -9.63
CA PRO A 81 0.72 -10.17 -9.40
C PRO A 81 2.09 -10.69 -8.95
N ALA A 82 2.11 -11.76 -8.16
CA ALA A 82 3.34 -12.33 -7.61
C ALA A 82 4.36 -12.73 -8.70
N GLY A 83 3.88 -13.16 -9.87
CA GLY A 83 4.73 -13.50 -11.02
C GLY A 83 5.54 -12.31 -11.57
N GLU A 84 5.13 -11.07 -11.27
CA GLU A 84 5.82 -9.84 -11.67
C GLU A 84 6.67 -9.24 -10.54
N ALA A 85 6.92 -9.99 -9.45
CA ALA A 85 7.69 -9.49 -8.31
C ALA A 85 9.13 -9.07 -8.69
N LEU A 86 9.71 -9.63 -9.76
CA LEU A 86 11.04 -9.24 -10.24
C LEU A 86 11.02 -8.15 -11.31
N ALA A 87 9.85 -7.78 -11.83
CA ALA A 87 9.74 -6.76 -12.86
C ALA A 87 10.27 -5.41 -12.36
N MET A 88 11.04 -4.74 -13.23
CA MET A 88 11.60 -3.43 -12.93
C MET A 88 10.49 -2.38 -12.84
N SER A 89 10.64 -1.44 -11.91
CA SER A 89 9.75 -0.29 -11.78
C SER A 89 10.46 0.87 -11.08
N VAL A 90 9.97 2.09 -11.31
CA VAL A 90 10.47 3.29 -10.64
C VAL A 90 9.90 3.51 -9.23
N ALA A 91 8.98 2.64 -8.77
CA ALA A 91 8.21 2.81 -7.53
C ALA A 91 9.07 3.16 -6.32
N ALA A 92 8.76 4.25 -5.61
CA ALA A 92 9.57 4.71 -4.47
C ALA A 92 9.75 3.63 -3.40
N THR A 93 8.70 2.87 -3.11
CA THR A 93 8.77 1.68 -2.26
C THR A 93 8.16 0.47 -2.97
N ARG A 94 8.58 -0.73 -2.56
CA ARG A 94 7.97 -1.99 -3.00
C ARG A 94 7.74 -2.87 -1.77
N TRP A 95 6.55 -3.43 -1.70
CA TRP A 95 6.10 -4.24 -0.58
C TRP A 95 5.65 -5.60 -1.09
N LEU A 96 6.03 -6.65 -0.37
CA LEU A 96 5.54 -7.99 -0.58
C LEU A 96 4.49 -8.28 0.48
N VAL A 97 3.27 -8.60 0.05
CA VAL A 97 2.16 -8.95 0.94
C VAL A 97 1.89 -10.43 0.80
N LYS A 98 1.97 -11.18 1.91
CA LYS A 98 1.68 -12.61 1.96
C LYS A 98 0.55 -12.88 2.96
N PRO A 99 -0.44 -13.72 2.63
CA PRO A 99 -1.41 -14.18 3.62
C PRO A 99 -0.69 -15.02 4.69
N VAL A 100 -1.12 -14.88 5.95
CA VAL A 100 -0.63 -15.67 7.08
C VAL A 100 -1.80 -16.40 7.69
N ALA A 101 -1.68 -17.73 7.80
CA ALA A 101 -2.69 -18.54 8.45
C ALA A 101 -2.86 -18.12 9.92
N THR A 102 -4.11 -18.00 10.36
CA THR A 102 -4.46 -17.64 11.74
C THR A 102 -5.63 -18.50 12.19
N SER A 103 -5.71 -18.78 13.49
CA SER A 103 -6.80 -19.53 14.11
C SER A 103 -8.07 -18.70 14.31
N GLY A 104 -7.98 -17.37 14.17
CA GLY A 104 -9.12 -16.45 14.27
C GLY A 104 -9.82 -16.21 12.93
N ASN A 105 -10.99 -15.56 12.99
CA ASN A 105 -11.78 -15.18 11.80
C ASN A 105 -11.31 -13.86 11.14
N ALA A 106 -10.25 -13.23 11.65
CA ALA A 106 -9.71 -11.99 11.09
C ALA A 106 -8.60 -12.29 10.08
N PRO A 107 -8.61 -11.70 8.88
CA PRO A 107 -7.55 -11.93 7.91
C PRO A 107 -6.24 -11.29 8.40
N ARG A 108 -5.14 -12.03 8.23
CA ARG A 108 -3.79 -11.61 8.63
C ARG A 108 -2.83 -11.70 7.45
N TRP A 109 -1.96 -10.71 7.35
CA TRP A 109 -0.93 -10.65 6.31
C TRP A 109 0.44 -10.32 6.90
N GLN A 110 1.48 -10.86 6.29
CA GLN A 110 2.84 -10.36 6.45
C GLN A 110 3.14 -9.38 5.32
N VAL A 111 3.54 -8.18 5.68
CA VAL A 111 3.89 -7.10 4.76
C VAL A 111 5.38 -6.83 4.91
N THR A 112 6.16 -7.10 3.86
CA THR A 112 7.62 -6.94 3.87
C THR A 112 8.05 -5.85 2.91
N LEU A 113 8.81 -4.86 3.38
CA LEU A 113 9.45 -3.86 2.54
C LEU A 113 10.63 -4.48 1.79
N VAL A 114 10.45 -4.73 0.49
CA VAL A 114 11.49 -5.35 -0.36
C VAL A 114 12.36 -4.30 -1.05
N ARG A 115 11.89 -3.06 -1.18
CA ARG A 115 12.67 -1.95 -1.76
C ARG A 115 12.21 -0.61 -1.20
N CYS A 116 13.17 0.26 -0.89
CA CYS A 116 12.93 1.68 -0.62
C CYS A 116 13.98 2.52 -1.34
N LYS A 117 13.56 3.37 -2.28
CA LYS A 117 14.43 4.26 -3.05
C LYS A 117 14.78 5.45 -2.16
N GLY A 118 16.08 5.74 -2.00
CA GLY A 118 16.57 6.86 -1.20
C GLY A 118 16.91 6.53 0.26
N MET A 119 16.65 5.30 0.72
CA MET A 119 17.14 4.83 2.01
C MET A 119 18.58 4.32 1.82
N GLN A 120 19.55 5.23 1.92
CA GLN A 120 20.92 4.83 2.21
C GLN A 120 20.93 4.30 3.65
N SER A 121 21.41 3.07 3.83
CA SER A 121 21.71 2.54 5.16
C SER A 121 22.54 3.59 5.91
N ALA A 122 22.04 4.08 7.04
CA ALA A 122 22.82 4.98 7.87
C ALA A 122 23.95 4.17 8.50
N GLU A 123 25.10 4.06 7.80
CA GLU A 123 26.33 3.66 8.44
C GLU A 123 26.72 4.75 9.43
N THR A 124 26.91 4.32 10.67
CA THR A 124 27.27 5.13 11.84
C THR A 124 28.48 6.00 11.55
N LEU A 125 28.26 7.31 11.30
CA LEU A 125 29.30 8.30 11.55
C LEU A 125 29.33 8.54 13.06
N ALA A 126 30.46 8.17 13.68
CA ALA A 126 30.73 8.36 15.09
C ALA A 126 30.63 9.86 15.44
N GLY A 127 29.48 10.27 15.99
CA GLY A 127 29.25 11.67 16.32
C GLY A 127 27.78 12.04 16.45
N GLY A 128 27.09 11.43 17.42
CA GLY A 128 25.89 11.93 18.08
C GLY A 128 24.84 12.69 17.26
N VAL A 129 23.92 11.96 16.63
CA VAL A 129 22.49 12.33 16.57
C VAL A 129 21.70 11.06 16.78
N MET A 130 20.83 11.02 17.80
CA MET A 130 19.94 9.89 18.05
C MET A 130 18.84 9.90 16.98
N ARG A 131 19.14 9.37 15.78
CA ARG A 131 18.16 9.10 14.74
C ARG A 131 17.75 7.64 14.91
N GLY A 132 16.45 7.42 15.16
CA GLY A 132 15.87 6.14 15.55
C GLY A 132 16.50 4.96 14.81
N MET A 133 17.04 4.03 15.59
CA MET A 133 17.55 2.75 15.14
C MET A 133 16.40 1.98 14.48
N VAL A 134 16.31 2.04 13.15
CA VAL A 134 15.39 1.18 12.39
C VAL A 134 15.91 -0.24 12.58
N ARG A 135 15.25 -1.02 13.44
CA ARG A 135 15.48 -2.47 13.52
C ARG A 135 15.38 -3.04 12.10
N ASP A 136 16.30 -3.92 11.75
CA ASP A 136 16.38 -4.62 10.46
C ASP A 136 15.17 -5.56 10.19
N ASP A 137 14.09 -5.42 10.94
CA ASP A 137 12.82 -6.08 10.66
C ASP A 137 12.04 -5.26 9.64
N ARG A 138 12.32 -5.53 8.35
CA ARG A 138 11.58 -4.95 7.23
C ARG A 138 10.20 -5.59 7.04
N SER A 139 9.77 -6.46 7.96
CA SER A 139 8.49 -7.14 7.90
C SER A 139 7.59 -6.73 9.06
N LEU A 140 6.31 -6.56 8.76
CA LEU A 140 5.28 -6.30 9.74
C LEU A 140 4.17 -7.33 9.54
N LEU A 141 3.74 -8.00 10.60
CA LEU A 141 2.47 -8.69 10.56
C LEU A 141 1.37 -7.67 10.78
N VAL A 142 0.28 -7.83 10.04
CA VAL A 142 -0.81 -6.88 10.01
C VAL A 142 -2.13 -7.64 10.00
N GLU A 143 -3.09 -7.19 10.80
CA GLU A 143 -4.42 -7.78 10.92
C GLU A 143 -5.48 -6.68 10.75
N VAL A 144 -6.67 -7.05 10.27
CA VAL A 144 -7.85 -6.17 10.33
C VAL A 144 -8.59 -6.43 11.62
N ASN A 145 -8.67 -5.42 12.49
CA ASN A 145 -9.35 -5.55 13.77
C ASN A 145 -10.90 -5.52 13.61
N ASP A 146 -11.60 -5.65 14.73
CA ASP A 146 -13.07 -5.71 14.73
C ASP A 146 -13.74 -4.39 14.26
N ALA A 147 -13.01 -3.28 14.34
CA ALA A 147 -13.42 -1.97 13.82
C ALA A 147 -13.09 -1.78 12.32
N GLY A 148 -12.51 -2.78 11.65
CA GLY A 148 -12.12 -2.68 10.24
C GLY A 148 -10.81 -1.93 10.00
N CYS A 149 -10.07 -1.57 11.05
CA CYS A 149 -8.79 -0.90 10.96
C CYS A 149 -7.65 -1.90 10.77
N VAL A 150 -6.68 -1.52 9.94
CA VAL A 150 -5.43 -2.26 9.70
C VAL A 150 -4.47 -1.95 10.84
N VAL A 151 -4.11 -2.95 11.64
CA VAL A 151 -3.24 -2.81 12.82
C VAL A 151 -1.99 -3.69 12.71
N ALA A 152 -0.84 -3.15 13.10
CA ALA A 152 0.39 -3.95 13.20
C ALA A 152 0.31 -4.91 14.39
N VAL A 153 0.72 -6.15 14.17
CA VAL A 153 0.73 -7.24 15.15
C VAL A 153 2.16 -7.73 15.29
N HIS A 154 2.60 -8.00 16.52
CA HIS A 154 3.92 -8.57 16.77
C HIS A 154 3.91 -10.10 16.52
N ALA A 155 5.02 -10.66 15.98
CA ALA A 155 5.13 -12.08 15.62
C ALA A 155 4.91 -13.03 16.82
N ASP A 156 5.36 -12.60 17.99
CA ASP A 156 5.00 -13.18 19.27
C ASP A 156 3.97 -12.30 19.96
N ILE A 157 2.76 -12.81 20.20
CA ILE A 157 2.01 -12.73 21.47
C ILE A 157 0.48 -12.69 21.25
N CYS A 158 -0.18 -13.63 21.93
CA CYS A 158 -1.59 -13.70 22.31
C CYS A 158 -2.12 -12.50 23.14
N LYS A 159 -1.68 -11.26 22.88
CA LYS A 159 -2.18 -10.06 23.55
C LYS A 159 -2.39 -8.96 22.52
N ARG A 160 -3.67 -8.76 22.17
CA ARG A 160 -4.15 -7.54 21.52
C ARG A 160 -3.72 -6.34 22.38
N CYS A 161 -2.93 -5.43 21.82
CA CYS A 161 -2.86 -4.08 22.35
C CYS A 161 -4.03 -3.30 21.74
N ASP A 162 -5.17 -3.35 22.42
CA ASP A 162 -6.25 -2.40 22.19
C ASP A 162 -5.80 -1.04 22.74
N SER A 163 -5.04 -0.28 21.96
CA SER A 163 -4.82 1.14 22.25
C SER A 163 -5.85 1.97 21.51
N ILE A 164 -7.10 1.89 21.96
CA ILE A 164 -8.04 3.02 21.88
C ILE A 164 -7.91 3.74 23.21
N ALA A 165 -6.97 4.69 23.29
CA ALA A 165 -7.05 5.73 24.30
C ALA A 165 -8.06 6.75 23.78
N ALA A 166 -9.23 6.76 24.43
CA ALA A 166 -10.27 7.74 24.26
C ALA A 166 -9.70 9.16 24.35
N ALA A 167 -9.99 9.97 23.32
CA ALA A 167 -9.97 11.41 23.41
C ALA A 167 -11.40 11.89 23.16
N SER A 168 -12.19 11.98 24.24
CA SER A 168 -13.33 12.87 24.46
C SER A 168 -13.63 12.88 25.95
#